data_AF-A0A392PTI8-F1
#
_entry.id   AF-A0A392PTI8-F1
#
_cell.length_a   1.000
_cell.length_b   1.000
_cell.length_c   1.000
_cell.angle_alpha   90.00
_cell.angle_beta   90.00
_cell.angle_gamma   90.00
#
_symmetry.space_group_name_H-M   'P 1'
#
loop_
_entity.id
_entity.type
_entity.pdbx_description
1 polymer ?
#
loop_
_entity_poly.entity_id
_entity_poly.type
_entity_poly.pdbx_seq_one_letter_code
_entity_poly.pdbx_strand_id
1 'polypeptide(L)'
;MECHRTHGQIVVPVFYDVDPSVVRHQNGDFGKVLRATVKKTYFVSGDERMEHVLAKWRSALTQAANLSGWDVNNCRNEAELVQQIVEDILTKLDITLLPITEFPVGLGSRVQGVIEFIENQSSQICIIGIWGMGGS
;
A
#
# COMPACT_ATOMS: atom_id res chain seq x y z
N MET A 1 -1.91 5.47 -8.41
CA MET A 1 -1.84 6.96 -8.35
C MET A 1 -3.14 7.66 -8.74
N GLU A 2 -3.96 7.10 -9.62
CA GLU A 2 -5.28 7.68 -9.92
C GLU A 2 -6.18 7.78 -8.68
N CYS A 3 -6.37 6.68 -7.94
CA CYS A 3 -7.16 6.71 -6.71
C CYS A 3 -6.60 7.63 -5.61
N HIS A 4 -5.28 7.81 -5.55
CA HIS A 4 -4.67 8.80 -4.65
C HIS A 4 -5.14 10.22 -5.01
N ARG A 5 -5.24 10.55 -6.30
CA ARG A 5 -5.65 11.88 -6.78
C ARG A 5 -7.16 12.09 -6.76
N THR A 6 -7.94 11.06 -7.10
CA THR A 6 -9.39 11.20 -7.30
C THR A 6 -10.19 10.84 -6.06
N HIS A 7 -9.71 9.89 -5.26
CA HIS A 7 -10.41 9.37 -4.08
C HIS A 7 -9.70 9.71 -2.77
N GLY A 8 -8.58 10.45 -2.81
CA GLY A 8 -7.82 10.83 -1.63
C GLY A 8 -7.16 9.66 -0.89
N GLN A 9 -6.97 8.50 -1.55
CA GLN A 9 -6.31 7.36 -0.92
C GLN A 9 -4.89 7.74 -0.48
N ILE A 10 -4.54 7.40 0.76
CA ILE A 10 -3.20 7.62 1.30
C ILE A 10 -2.23 6.62 0.63
N VAL A 11 -1.11 7.13 0.14
CA VAL A 11 -0.03 6.32 -0.44
C VAL A 11 1.25 6.63 0.33
N VAL A 12 1.89 5.59 0.85
CA VAL A 12 3.15 5.70 1.61
C VAL A 12 4.23 4.93 0.86
N PRO A 13 5.10 5.59 0.08
CA PRO A 13 6.21 4.93 -0.59
C PRO A 13 7.28 4.47 0.40
N VAL A 14 7.82 3.28 0.17
CA VAL A 14 9.00 2.75 0.87
C VAL A 14 10.04 2.38 -0.18
N PHE A 15 11.21 3.01 -0.11
CA PHE A 15 12.35 2.80 -1.00
C PHE A 15 13.39 1.94 -0.28
N TYR A 16 13.50 0.70 -0.71
CA TYR A 16 14.43 -0.28 -0.15
C TYR A 16 15.59 -0.50 -1.12
N ASP A 17 16.81 -0.18 -0.68
CA ASP A 17 18.05 -0.28 -1.46
C ASP A 17 17.94 0.36 -2.87
N VAL A 18 17.18 1.46 -2.96
CA VAL A 18 16.99 2.22 -4.18
C VAL A 18 16.88 3.70 -3.86
N ASP A 19 17.68 4.52 -4.55
CA ASP A 19 17.55 5.97 -4.46
C ASP A 19 16.20 6.40 -5.08
N PRO A 20 15.33 7.13 -4.35
CA PRO A 20 14.06 7.61 -4.87
C PRO A 20 14.17 8.39 -6.19
N SER A 21 15.31 9.07 -6.43
CA SER A 21 15.61 9.79 -7.67
C SER A 21 15.72 8.87 -8.88
N VAL A 22 16.25 7.65 -8.70
CA VAL A 22 16.31 6.63 -9.76
C VAL A 22 14.89 6.23 -10.17
N VAL A 23 14.00 6.02 -9.19
CA VAL A 23 12.59 5.72 -9.44
C VAL A 23 11.85 6.92 -10.02
N ARG A 24 12.15 8.14 -9.58
CA ARG A 24 11.49 9.39 -10.03
C ARG A 24 11.78 9.72 -11.49
N HIS A 25 13.02 9.54 -11.93
CA HIS A 25 13.42 9.88 -13.29
C HIS A 25 13.47 8.66 -14.22
N GLN A 26 13.37 7.44 -13.65
CA GLN A 26 13.50 6.17 -14.36
C GLN A 26 14.73 6.12 -15.27
N ASN A 27 15.85 6.65 -14.79
CA ASN A 27 17.12 6.72 -15.52
C ASN A 27 17.94 5.44 -15.35
N GLY A 28 19.01 5.31 -16.16
CA GLY A 28 19.96 4.20 -16.04
C GLY A 28 19.31 2.84 -16.27
N ASP A 29 19.74 1.84 -15.50
CA ASP A 29 19.30 0.46 -15.67
C ASP A 29 17.85 0.24 -15.25
N PHE A 30 17.35 1.01 -14.27
CA PHE A 30 15.94 0.98 -13.87
C PHE A 30 15.02 1.27 -15.06
N GLY A 31 15.32 2.32 -15.83
CA GLY A 31 14.55 2.68 -17.04
C GLY A 31 14.63 1.63 -18.14
N LYS A 32 15.80 1.00 -18.32
CA LYS A 32 16.00 -0.07 -19.31
C LYS A 32 15.17 -1.30 -18.95
N VAL A 33 15.23 -1.72 -17.67
CA VAL A 33 14.46 -2.86 -17.16
C VAL A 33 12.97 -2.56 -17.23
N LEU A 34 12.52 -1.34 -16.88
CA LEU A 34 11.13 -0.92 -17.04
C LEU A 34 10.64 -1.10 -18.49
N ARG A 35 11.40 -0.62 -19.47
CA ARG A 35 11.06 -0.77 -20.89
C ARG A 35 11.01 -2.24 -21.33
N ALA A 36 12.00 -3.03 -20.92
CA ALA A 36 12.04 -4.46 -21.22
C ALA A 36 10.86 -5.23 -20.59
N THR A 37 10.48 -4.89 -19.36
CA THR A 37 9.33 -5.46 -18.65
C THR A 37 8.03 -5.16 -19.38
N VAL A 38 7.77 -3.91 -19.75
CA VAL A 38 6.54 -3.57 -20.50
C VAL A 38 6.50 -4.33 -21.84
N LYS A 39 7.64 -4.46 -22.52
CA LYS A 39 7.74 -5.25 -23.76
C LYS A 39 7.41 -6.72 -23.57
N LYS A 40 7.89 -7.33 -22.50
CA LYS A 40 7.63 -8.74 -22.17
C LYS A 40 6.18 -8.97 -21.72
N THR A 41 5.65 -8.10 -20.86
CA THR A 41 4.34 -8.31 -20.22
C THR A 41 3.18 -8.14 -21.18
N TYR A 42 3.25 -7.14 -22.08
CA TYR A 42 2.11 -6.77 -22.89
C TYR A 42 2.16 -7.30 -24.33
N PHE A 43 3.23 -8.02 -24.73
CA PHE A 43 3.47 -8.55 -26.08
C PHE A 43 2.99 -7.59 -27.19
N VAL A 44 3.27 -6.29 -27.02
CA VAL A 44 2.60 -5.28 -27.83
C VAL A 44 3.17 -5.30 -29.23
N SER A 45 2.35 -5.76 -30.17
CA SER A 45 2.53 -5.64 -31.60
C SER A 45 2.28 -4.19 -32.05
N GLY A 46 3.19 -3.28 -31.73
CA GLY A 46 3.14 -1.89 -32.21
C GLY A 46 3.76 -0.88 -31.25
N ASP A 47 4.44 0.13 -31.83
CA ASP A 47 5.20 1.14 -31.07
C ASP A 47 4.28 2.07 -30.26
N GLU A 48 3.09 2.41 -30.78
CA GLU A 48 2.17 3.36 -30.15
C GLU A 48 1.57 2.86 -28.82
N ARG A 49 1.06 1.61 -28.80
CA ARG A 49 0.46 1.04 -27.58
C ARG A 49 1.54 0.76 -26.52
N MET A 50 2.77 0.46 -26.93
CA MET A 50 3.92 0.34 -26.04
C MET A 50 4.22 1.67 -25.36
N GLU A 51 4.35 2.74 -26.14
CA GLU A 51 4.67 4.08 -25.62
C GLU A 51 3.53 4.62 -24.73
N HIS A 52 2.26 4.33 -25.04
CA HIS A 52 1.14 4.69 -24.16
C HIS A 52 1.23 4.02 -22.77
N VAL A 53 1.54 2.71 -22.72
CA VAL A 53 1.72 2.00 -21.44
C VAL A 53 2.93 2.54 -20.68
N LEU A 54 4.06 2.75 -21.38
CA LEU A 54 5.27 3.33 -20.80
C LEU A 54 5.01 4.72 -20.22
N ALA A 55 4.29 5.59 -20.93
CA ALA A 55 3.93 6.91 -20.45
C ALA A 55 3.09 6.84 -19.16
N LYS A 56 2.10 5.93 -19.10
CA LYS A 56 1.28 5.73 -17.89
C LYS A 56 2.12 5.25 -16.71
N TRP A 57 3.02 4.29 -16.92
CA TRP A 57 3.88 3.75 -15.86
C TRP A 57 4.91 4.78 -15.37
N ARG A 58 5.60 5.48 -16.28
CA ARG A 58 6.52 6.57 -15.94
C ARG A 58 5.82 7.65 -15.13
N SER A 59 4.63 8.06 -15.56
CA SER A 59 3.83 9.06 -14.84
C SER A 59 3.46 8.57 -13.44
N ALA A 60 3.04 7.32 -13.28
CA ALA A 60 2.69 6.76 -11.97
C ALA A 60 3.91 6.65 -11.04
N LEU A 61 5.05 6.17 -11.55
CA LEU A 61 6.30 6.03 -10.79
C LEU A 61 6.86 7.39 -10.37
N THR A 62 6.83 8.38 -11.27
CA THR A 62 7.23 9.76 -10.97
C THR A 62 6.36 10.35 -9.87
N GLN A 63 5.04 10.17 -9.95
CA GLN A 63 4.11 10.66 -8.93
C GLN A 63 4.35 9.97 -7.58
N ALA A 64 4.53 8.65 -7.55
CA ALA A 64 4.83 7.92 -6.32
C ALA A 64 6.17 8.36 -5.70
N ALA A 65 7.21 8.54 -6.51
CA ALA A 65 8.53 8.98 -6.06
C ALA A 65 8.65 10.47 -5.70
N ASN A 66 7.60 11.25 -5.97
CA ASN A 66 7.47 12.64 -5.53
C ASN A 66 6.73 12.77 -4.19
N LEU A 67 6.11 11.70 -3.70
CA LEU A 67 5.55 11.69 -2.36
C LEU A 67 6.67 11.60 -1.32
N SER A 68 6.47 12.21 -0.16
CA SER A 68 7.27 11.93 1.02
C SER A 68 7.11 10.45 1.37
N GLY A 69 8.24 9.74 1.48
CA GLY A 69 8.27 8.32 1.76
C GLY A 69 9.48 7.96 2.60
N TRP A 70 9.63 6.67 2.85
CA TRP A 70 10.69 6.13 3.69
C TRP A 70 11.83 5.63 2.83
N ASP A 71 13.07 6.02 3.13
CA ASP A 71 14.28 5.56 2.45
C ASP A 71 15.13 4.76 3.44
N VAL A 72 15.22 3.45 3.20
CA VAL A 72 15.91 2.51 4.10
C VAL A 72 17.39 2.85 4.22
N ASN A 73 18.01 3.44 3.18
CA ASN A 73 19.43 3.79 3.20
C ASN A 73 19.75 4.89 4.23
N ASN A 74 18.75 5.66 4.67
CA ASN A 74 18.91 6.67 5.71
C ASN A 74 18.72 6.11 7.13
N CYS A 75 18.41 4.83 7.27
CA CYS A 75 18.15 4.16 8.54
C CYS A 75 19.28 3.16 8.86
N ARG A 76 19.73 3.13 10.12
CA ARG A 76 20.77 2.18 10.57
C ARG A 76 20.21 0.80 10.91
N ASN A 77 18.92 0.72 11.24
CA ASN A 77 18.24 -0.49 11.70
C ASN A 77 16.89 -0.61 11.00
N GLU A 78 16.74 -1.66 10.19
CA GLU A 78 15.50 -1.93 9.45
C GLU A 78 14.33 -2.26 10.38
N ALA A 79 14.57 -2.90 11.52
CA ALA A 79 13.52 -3.22 12.48
C ALA A 79 12.91 -1.96 13.11
N GLU A 80 13.75 -0.98 13.45
CA GLU A 80 13.30 0.33 13.94
C GLU A 80 12.51 1.08 12.86
N LEU A 81 12.98 1.03 11.60
CA LEU A 81 12.26 1.64 10.49
C LEU A 81 10.87 1.00 10.30
N VAL A 82 10.76 -0.32 10.37
CA VAL A 82 9.47 -1.02 10.28
C VAL A 82 8.54 -0.57 11.41
N GLN A 83 9.04 -0.43 12.64
CA GLN A 83 8.24 0.09 13.76
C GLN A 83 7.74 1.51 13.48
N GLN A 84 8.60 2.41 13.00
CA GLN A 84 8.22 3.79 12.65
C GLN A 84 7.17 3.85 11.53
N ILE A 85 7.30 3.00 10.51
CA ILE A 85 6.32 2.91 9.41
C ILE A 85 4.97 2.45 9.96
N VAL A 86 4.94 1.44 10.84
CA VAL A 86 3.70 0.95 11.46
C VAL A 86 3.04 2.04 12.28
N GLU A 87 3.79 2.76 13.11
CA GLU A 87 3.29 3.88 13.92
C GLU A 87 2.73 5.01 13.04
N ASP A 88 3.43 5.38 11.96
CA ASP A 88 2.97 6.41 11.01
C ASP A 88 1.68 5.98 10.32
N ILE A 89 1.56 4.73 9.87
CA ILE A 89 0.34 4.20 9.26
C ILE A 89 -0.83 4.22 10.26
N LEU A 90 -0.63 3.74 11.49
CA LEU A 90 -1.67 3.75 12.53
C LEU A 90 -2.17 5.17 12.79
N THR A 91 -1.26 6.14 12.86
CA THR A 91 -1.58 7.56 13.02
C THR A 91 -2.35 8.11 11.83
N LYS A 92 -1.94 7.79 10.60
CA LYS A 92 -2.62 8.26 9.37
C LYS A 92 -4.02 7.67 9.18
N LEU A 93 -4.25 6.45 9.66
CA LEU A 93 -5.55 5.80 9.62
C LEU A 93 -6.50 6.33 10.71
N ASP A 94 -6.03 7.23 11.59
CA ASP A 94 -6.76 7.72 12.76
C ASP A 94 -7.33 6.55 13.59
N ILE A 95 -6.60 5.43 13.61
CA ILE A 95 -6.97 4.29 14.45
C ILE A 95 -6.60 4.71 15.86
N THR A 96 -7.56 5.32 16.54
CA THR A 96 -7.58 5.31 17.99
C THR A 96 -7.87 3.87 18.35
N LEU A 97 -6.83 3.07 18.59
CA LEU A 97 -7.01 1.79 19.26
C LEU A 97 -7.69 2.13 20.58
N LEU A 98 -8.99 1.84 20.67
CA LEU A 98 -9.68 1.93 21.94
C LEU A 98 -8.83 1.14 22.95
N PRO A 99 -8.68 1.62 24.20
CA PRO A 99 -8.06 0.82 25.23
C PRO A 99 -8.93 -0.43 25.44
N ILE A 100 -8.62 -1.47 24.67
CA ILE A 100 -9.18 -2.80 24.82
C ILE A 100 -8.52 -3.32 26.09
N THR A 101 -9.34 -3.81 27.02
CA THR A 101 -8.83 -4.56 28.17
C THR A 101 -7.86 -5.64 27.67
N GLU A 102 -6.69 -5.78 28.31
CA GLU A 102 -5.73 -6.87 27.98
C GLU A 102 -6.39 -8.26 28.07
N PHE A 103 -7.50 -8.37 28.79
CA PHE A 103 -8.23 -9.62 29.02
C PHE A 103 -9.71 -9.47 28.64
N PRO A 104 -10.04 -9.46 27.33
CA PRO A 104 -11.43 -9.48 26.89
C PRO A 104 -12.04 -10.86 27.15
N VAL A 105 -12.97 -10.95 28.10
CA VAL A 105 -13.65 -12.21 28.44
C VAL A 105 -14.91 -12.37 27.58
N GLY A 106 -15.10 -13.55 26.98
CA GLY A 106 -16.32 -13.89 26.25
C GLY A 106 -16.44 -13.33 24.83
N LEU A 107 -15.43 -12.63 24.32
CA LEU A 107 -15.39 -12.11 22.95
C LEU A 107 -14.78 -13.09 21.93
N GLY A 108 -13.97 -14.06 22.37
CA GLY A 108 -13.21 -14.94 21.48
C GLY A 108 -14.06 -15.65 20.40
N SER A 109 -15.15 -16.31 20.78
CA SER A 109 -16.01 -17.02 19.82
C SER A 109 -16.76 -16.08 18.87
N ARG A 110 -17.14 -14.88 19.35
CA ARG A 110 -17.85 -13.87 18.53
C ARG A 110 -16.91 -13.26 17.49
N VAL A 111 -15.68 -12.93 17.91
CA VAL A 111 -14.63 -12.41 17.02
C VAL A 111 -14.27 -13.46 15.97
N GLN A 112 -14.10 -14.73 16.38
CA GLN A 112 -13.83 -15.82 15.46
C GLN A 112 -14.91 -15.95 14.39
N GLY A 113 -16.20 -15.86 14.76
CA GLY A 113 -17.29 -15.90 13.80
C GLY A 113 -17.29 -14.73 12.81
N VAL A 114 -16.87 -13.54 13.23
CA VAL A 114 -16.71 -12.38 12.34
C VAL A 114 -15.54 -12.58 11.38
N ILE A 115 -14.40 -13.08 11.85
CA ILE A 115 -13.22 -13.35 11.01
C ILE A 115 -13.57 -14.38 9.94
N GLU A 116 -14.17 -15.51 10.32
CA GLU A 116 -14.61 -16.55 9.38
C GLU A 116 -15.61 -16.01 8.36
N PHE A 117 -16.52 -15.12 8.79
CA PHE A 117 -17.44 -14.48 7.88
C PHE A 117 -16.71 -13.61 6.85
N ILE A 118 -15.70 -12.83 7.26
CA ILE A 118 -14.90 -11.99 6.35
C ILE A 118 -14.10 -12.84 5.37
N GLU A 119 -13.39 -13.86 5.87
CA GLU A 119 -12.53 -14.72 5.05
C GLU A 119 -13.32 -15.47 3.96
N ASN A 120 -14.58 -15.80 4.25
CA ASN A 120 -15.48 -16.45 3.29
C ASN A 120 -16.00 -15.50 2.18
N GLN A 121 -15.79 -14.18 2.28
CA GLN A 121 -16.32 -13.18 1.34
C GLN A 121 -15.28 -12.71 0.31
N SER A 122 -14.47 -13.63 -0.22
CA SER A 122 -13.24 -13.35 -0.99
C SER A 122 -13.38 -12.52 -2.29
N SER A 123 -14.58 -12.13 -2.71
CA SER A 123 -14.81 -11.31 -3.90
C SER A 123 -15.97 -10.29 -3.82
N GLN A 124 -16.63 -10.15 -2.68
CA GLN A 124 -17.80 -9.26 -2.53
C GLN A 124 -17.57 -8.20 -1.45
N ILE A 125 -18.21 -7.03 -1.62
CA ILE A 125 -18.22 -5.99 -0.60
C ILE A 125 -19.00 -6.50 0.61
N CYS A 126 -18.32 -6.59 1.75
CA CYS A 126 -18.89 -7.06 3.01
C CYS A 126 -19.26 -5.86 3.90
N ILE A 127 -20.52 -5.77 4.29
CA ILE A 127 -21.01 -4.79 5.29
C ILE A 127 -21.33 -5.58 6.56
N ILE A 128 -20.71 -5.19 7.68
CA ILE A 128 -20.87 -5.86 8.98
C ILE A 128 -21.57 -4.91 9.94
N GLY A 129 -22.71 -5.37 10.49
CA GLY A 129 -23.42 -4.69 11.57
C GLY A 129 -23.11 -5.36 12.90
N ILE A 130 -22.46 -4.63 13.81
CA ILE A 130 -22.26 -5.07 15.19
C ILE A 130 -23.29 -4.35 16.07
N TRP A 131 -24.05 -5.11 16.85
CA TRP A 131 -25.09 -4.58 17.73
C TRP A 131 -25.06 -5.29 19.08
N GLY A 132 -25.47 -4.60 20.14
CA GLY A 132 -25.46 -5.09 21.50
C GLY A 132 -25.95 -4.02 22.48
N MET A 133 -26.07 -4.39 23.75
CA MET A 133 -26.33 -3.41 24.81
C MET A 133 -25.09 -2.51 24.99
N GLY A 134 -25.27 -1.32 25.56
CA GLY A 134 -24.13 -0.45 25.88
C GLY A 134 -23.13 -1.16 26.81
N GLY A 135 -21.85 -1.18 26.43
CA GLY A 135 -20.79 -1.88 27.18
C GLY A 135 -20.63 -3.37 26.88
N SER A 136 -21.25 -3.88 25.81
CA SER A 136 -21.09 -5.27 25.33
C SER A 136 -19.80 -5.52 24.54
#